data_AF-A0A970JLT4-F1
#
_entry.id   AF-A0A970JLT4-F1
#
_cell.length_a   1.000
_cell.length_b   1.000
_cell.length_c   1.000
_cell.angle_alpha   90.00
_cell.angle_beta   90.00
_cell.angle_gamma   90.00
#
_symmetry.space_group_name_H-M   'P 1'
#
loop_
_entity.id
_entity.type
_entity.pdbx_description
1 polymer ?
#
loop_
_entity_poly.entity_id
_entity_poly.type
_entity_poly.pdbx_seq_one_letter_code
_entity_poly.pdbx_strand_id
1 'polypeptide(L)'
;FDRLPDIENLPGIFGEQVLMDHDDTIVGYEKRLLLNATDISITDVPRILDDVGGVAIPAHIDRDSFSVLSNLGFLDPSLGFRTVEITGNCNVPSLLDKHPELEGMQYYVNSDAHDLYSIRDAEFCIELQRPSAKAVIEAFRNGGLSYRFSGRL
;
A
#
# COMPACT_ATOMS: atom_id res chain seq x y z
N PHE A 1 -8.94 -0.63 18.44
CA PHE A 1 -8.17 0.57 18.04
C PHE A 1 -6.99 0.84 18.98
N ASP A 2 -6.47 -0.18 19.66
CA ASP A 2 -5.60 0.02 20.82
C ASP A 2 -4.21 0.54 20.45
N ARG A 3 -3.83 0.35 19.19
CA ARG A 3 -2.57 0.77 18.57
C ARG A 3 -2.64 2.18 17.95
N LEU A 4 -3.78 2.86 17.99
CA LEU A 4 -3.90 4.28 17.59
C LEU A 4 -3.61 5.20 18.78
N PRO A 5 -3.24 6.47 18.56
CA PRO A 5 -3.28 7.48 19.60
C PRO A 5 -4.71 7.74 20.09
N ASP A 6 -4.91 8.00 21.37
CA ASP A 6 -6.21 8.41 21.93
C ASP A 6 -6.40 9.93 21.75
N ILE A 7 -6.67 10.33 20.52
CA ILE A 7 -6.86 11.72 20.11
C ILE A 7 -8.26 11.85 19.51
N GLU A 8 -9.03 12.82 20.00
CA GLU A 8 -10.36 13.10 19.44
C GLU A 8 -10.26 13.78 18.07
N ASN A 9 -11.16 13.39 17.17
CA ASN A 9 -11.35 14.03 15.88
C ASN A 9 -11.90 15.45 16.07
N LEU A 10 -11.47 16.36 15.19
CA LEU A 10 -12.01 17.71 15.06
C LEU A 10 -12.73 17.79 13.70
N PRO A 11 -14.04 17.52 13.62
CA PRO A 11 -14.76 17.40 12.35
C PRO A 11 -14.68 18.64 11.46
N GLY A 12 -14.60 19.83 12.07
CA GLY A 12 -14.43 21.08 11.33
C GLY A 12 -13.07 21.23 10.61
N ILE A 13 -12.09 20.38 10.93
CA ILE A 13 -10.75 20.38 10.32
C ILE A 13 -10.56 19.12 9.47
N PHE A 14 -10.84 17.94 10.02
CA PHE A 14 -10.51 16.66 9.39
C PHE A 14 -11.71 15.98 8.70
N GLY A 15 -12.92 16.56 8.82
CA GLY A 15 -14.15 15.97 8.32
C GLY A 15 -14.83 15.05 9.32
N GLU A 16 -16.10 14.75 9.05
CA GLU A 16 -16.87 13.78 9.83
C GLU A 16 -16.41 12.34 9.52
N GLN A 17 -16.33 11.51 10.55
CA GLN A 17 -16.03 10.08 10.41
C GLN A 17 -17.31 9.30 10.70
N VAL A 18 -18.11 9.07 9.66
CA VAL A 18 -19.47 8.54 9.77
C VAL A 18 -19.44 7.02 9.91
N LEU A 19 -20.23 6.49 10.85
CA LEU A 19 -20.52 5.07 10.96
C LEU A 19 -21.84 4.80 10.25
N MET A 20 -21.83 3.88 9.28
CA MET A 20 -23.01 3.50 8.51
C MET A 20 -23.30 2.00 8.67
N ASP A 21 -24.58 1.62 8.60
CA ASP A 21 -24.98 0.22 8.51
C ASP A 21 -25.07 -0.27 7.06
N HIS A 22 -25.54 -1.50 6.87
CA HIS A 22 -25.68 -2.13 5.55
C HIS A 22 -26.73 -1.50 4.63
N ASP A 23 -27.59 -0.62 5.14
CA ASP A 23 -28.60 0.12 4.39
C ASP A 23 -28.14 1.57 4.14
N ASP A 24 -26.84 1.84 4.24
CA ASP A 24 -26.21 3.16 4.16
C ASP A 24 -26.79 4.20 5.15
N THR A 25 -27.39 3.73 6.25
CA THR A 25 -27.97 4.62 7.26
C THR A 25 -26.90 5.03 8.27
N ILE A 26 -26.83 6.33 8.58
CA ILE A 26 -25.92 6.85 9.61
C ILE A 26 -26.35 6.33 10.98
N VAL A 27 -25.51 5.50 11.60
CA VAL A 27 -25.72 4.94 12.95
C VAL A 27 -24.84 5.59 14.02
N GLY A 28 -23.91 6.44 13.63
CA GLY A 28 -23.09 7.20 14.58
C GLY A 28 -21.89 7.89 13.93
N TYR A 29 -20.97 8.35 14.78
CA TYR A 29 -19.73 9.00 14.37
C TYR A 29 -18.56 8.48 15.22
N GLU A 30 -17.45 8.15 14.58
CA GLU A 30 -16.21 7.80 15.27
C GLU A 30 -15.56 9.05 15.86
N LYS A 31 -15.37 9.05 17.18
CA LYS A 31 -14.81 10.19 17.92
C LYS A 31 -13.30 10.21 17.85
N ARG A 32 -12.63 9.07 17.71
CA ARG A 32 -11.17 8.99 17.64
C ARG A 32 -10.67 9.37 16.26
N LEU A 33 -9.67 10.24 16.15
CA LEU A 33 -9.09 10.65 14.88
C LEU A 33 -8.37 9.48 14.18
N LEU A 34 -8.97 8.95 13.11
CA LEU A 34 -8.49 7.76 12.38
C LEU A 34 -7.34 8.05 11.42
N LEU A 35 -7.08 9.32 11.11
CA LEU A 35 -5.98 9.75 10.23
C LEU A 35 -4.59 9.51 10.83
N ASN A 36 -4.50 9.33 12.15
CA ASN A 36 -3.22 9.17 12.83
C ASN A 36 -2.51 7.86 12.47
N ALA A 37 -1.18 7.91 12.47
CA ALA A 37 -0.36 6.71 12.42
C ALA A 37 -0.60 5.83 13.66
N THR A 38 -0.64 4.52 13.46
CA THR A 38 -0.56 3.57 14.56
C THR A 38 0.85 3.55 15.16
N ASP A 39 0.99 3.04 16.38
CA ASP A 39 2.29 2.73 17.01
C ASP A 39 2.94 1.43 16.46
N ILE A 40 2.44 0.88 15.35
CA ILE A 40 3.04 -0.28 14.66
C ILE A 40 4.22 0.24 13.84
N SER A 41 5.42 -0.19 14.22
CA SER A 41 6.64 0.16 13.47
C SER A 41 6.69 -0.58 12.14
N ILE A 42 7.24 0.07 11.11
CA ILE A 42 7.57 -0.57 9.83
C ILE A 42 8.45 -1.82 10.00
N THR A 43 9.26 -1.85 11.07
CA THR A 43 10.09 -3.01 11.43
C THR A 43 9.31 -4.22 11.92
N ASP A 44 8.11 -4.00 12.48
CA ASP A 44 7.26 -5.06 13.01
C ASP A 44 6.27 -5.60 11.96
N VAL A 45 5.90 -4.79 10.96
CA VAL A 45 4.87 -5.13 9.97
C VAL A 45 5.14 -6.47 9.25
N PRO A 46 6.36 -6.76 8.74
CA PRO A 46 6.63 -8.04 8.07
C PRO A 46 6.33 -9.24 8.97
N ARG A 47 6.80 -9.20 10.22
CA ARG A 47 6.59 -10.26 11.21
C ARG A 47 5.11 -10.45 11.55
N ILE A 48 4.39 -9.35 11.80
CA ILE A 48 2.95 -9.39 12.09
C ILE A 48 2.18 -10.06 10.95
N LEU A 49 2.53 -9.73 9.70
CA LEU A 49 1.85 -10.33 8.55
C LEU A 49 2.28 -11.77 8.28
N ASP A 50 3.51 -12.16 8.60
CA ASP A 50 3.92 -13.56 8.55
C ASP A 50 3.10 -14.45 9.48
N ASP A 51 2.81 -14.00 10.69
CA ASP A 51 2.02 -14.75 11.68
C ASP A 51 0.57 -15.03 11.22
N VAL A 52 0.02 -14.20 10.32
CA VAL A 52 -1.33 -14.35 9.77
C VAL A 52 -1.35 -14.82 8.30
N GLY A 53 -0.17 -15.16 7.74
CA GLY A 53 -0.04 -15.58 6.35
C GLY A 53 -0.29 -14.47 5.31
N GLY A 54 -0.22 -13.20 5.71
CA GLY A 54 -0.34 -12.02 4.85
C GLY A 54 0.99 -11.61 4.19
N VAL A 55 1.03 -10.50 3.47
CA VAL A 55 2.29 -9.95 2.92
C VAL A 55 2.26 -8.44 3.05
N ALA A 56 3.38 -7.87 3.48
CA ALA A 56 3.53 -6.44 3.63
C ALA A 56 4.15 -5.86 2.35
N ILE A 57 3.52 -4.82 1.81
CA ILE A 57 3.98 -4.17 0.59
C ILE A 57 3.97 -2.66 0.84
N PRO A 58 5.15 -2.00 0.88
CA PRO A 58 5.21 -0.54 0.96
C PRO A 58 4.51 0.07 -0.26
N ALA A 59 3.50 0.91 -0.01
CA ALA A 59 2.69 1.54 -1.04
C ALA A 59 3.41 2.74 -1.68
N HIS A 60 3.17 2.97 -2.98
CA HIS A 60 3.59 4.12 -3.79
C HIS A 60 4.91 4.76 -3.32
N ILE A 61 5.99 3.96 -3.29
CA ILE A 61 7.23 4.31 -2.60
C ILE A 61 7.92 5.54 -3.19
N ASP A 62 7.66 5.84 -4.46
CA ASP A 62 8.22 6.94 -5.25
C ASP A 62 7.39 8.23 -5.16
N ARG A 63 6.31 8.27 -4.38
CA ARG A 63 5.53 9.49 -4.14
C ARG A 63 6.31 10.45 -3.23
N ASP A 64 6.24 11.75 -3.52
CA ASP A 64 6.94 12.80 -2.75
C ASP A 64 6.37 13.02 -1.34
N SER A 65 5.22 12.42 -1.01
CA SER A 65 4.60 12.51 0.30
C SER A 65 3.95 11.18 0.69
N PHE A 66 3.90 10.93 2.01
CA PHE A 66 3.31 9.74 2.61
C PHE A 66 3.86 8.40 2.06
N SER A 67 5.08 8.40 1.51
CA SER A 67 5.77 7.20 1.05
C SER A 67 6.91 6.83 2.00
N VAL A 68 7.41 5.59 1.90
CA VAL A 68 8.57 5.18 2.71
C VAL A 68 9.80 6.01 2.38
N LEU A 69 10.04 6.33 1.09
CA LEU A 69 11.20 7.10 0.67
C LEU A 69 11.07 8.58 1.07
N SER A 70 9.88 9.18 0.99
CA SER A 70 9.69 10.57 1.42
C SER A 70 9.85 10.75 2.93
N ASN A 71 9.48 9.73 3.71
CA ASN A 71 9.54 9.80 5.18
C ASN A 71 10.89 9.37 5.76
N LEU A 72 11.50 8.31 5.21
CA LEU A 72 12.73 7.71 5.75
C LEU A 72 13.97 7.98 4.90
N GLY A 73 13.81 8.36 3.64
CA GLY A 73 14.89 8.59 2.68
C GLY A 73 15.44 7.34 1.99
N PHE A 74 15.11 6.15 2.49
CA PHE A 74 15.54 4.86 1.93
C PHE A 74 14.59 3.74 2.38
N LEU A 75 14.70 2.56 1.74
CA LEU A 75 14.05 1.35 2.20
C LEU A 75 15.09 0.35 2.72
N ASP A 76 15.14 0.15 4.04
CA ASP A 76 16.11 -0.76 4.65
C ASP A 76 15.92 -2.21 4.13
N PRO A 77 16.91 -2.78 3.41
CA PRO A 77 16.81 -4.16 2.89
C PRO A 77 16.65 -5.22 3.99
N SER A 78 17.06 -4.93 5.23
CA SER A 78 16.93 -5.85 6.36
C SER A 78 15.48 -6.10 6.77
N LEU A 79 14.54 -5.25 6.34
CA LEU A 79 13.10 -5.39 6.62
C LEU A 79 12.45 -6.54 5.84
N GLY A 80 13.14 -7.10 4.84
CA GLY A 80 12.67 -8.31 4.16
C GLY A 80 11.50 -8.10 3.20
N PHE A 81 11.17 -6.86 2.85
CA PHE A 81 10.22 -6.59 1.78
C PHE A 81 10.76 -7.15 0.45
N ARG A 82 9.89 -7.86 -0.28
CA ARG A 82 10.20 -8.45 -1.59
C ARG A 82 9.58 -7.68 -2.75
N THR A 83 8.49 -6.98 -2.45
CA THR A 83 7.68 -6.24 -3.40
C THR A 83 7.45 -4.85 -2.84
N VAL A 84 7.44 -3.87 -3.73
CA VAL A 84 7.02 -2.49 -3.48
C VAL A 84 6.00 -2.06 -4.52
N GLU A 85 5.11 -1.17 -4.13
CA GLU A 85 4.24 -0.48 -5.07
C GLU A 85 4.91 0.81 -5.53
N ILE A 86 4.82 1.09 -6.82
CA ILE A 86 5.26 2.36 -7.43
C ILE A 86 4.07 3.03 -8.13
N THR A 87 4.15 4.34 -8.29
CA THR A 87 3.16 5.10 -9.06
C THR A 87 3.21 4.70 -10.53
N GLY A 88 2.09 4.87 -11.23
CA GLY A 88 1.99 4.52 -12.64
C GLY A 88 2.93 5.25 -13.59
N ASN A 89 3.48 6.40 -13.17
CA ASN A 89 4.40 7.21 -13.98
C ASN A 89 5.86 7.09 -13.51
N CYS A 90 6.14 6.16 -12.60
CA CYS A 90 7.47 5.96 -12.05
C CYS A 90 8.49 5.60 -13.13
N ASN A 91 9.61 6.33 -13.18
CA ASN A 91 10.77 5.95 -13.99
C ASN A 91 11.69 5.06 -13.14
N VAL A 92 11.54 3.74 -13.29
CA VAL A 92 12.30 2.74 -12.51
C VAL A 92 13.82 2.91 -12.63
N PRO A 93 14.41 3.13 -13.82
CA PRO A 93 15.85 3.44 -13.92
C PRO A 93 16.28 4.62 -13.04
N SER A 94 15.58 5.75 -13.13
CA SER A 94 15.88 6.94 -12.31
C SER A 94 15.63 6.71 -10.82
N LEU A 95 14.68 5.84 -10.46
CA LEU A 95 14.43 5.43 -9.08
C LEU A 95 15.62 4.64 -8.54
N LEU A 96 16.10 3.65 -9.30
CA LEU A 96 17.25 2.81 -8.94
C LEU A 96 18.56 3.59 -8.87
N ASP A 97 18.76 4.59 -9.73
CA ASP A 97 19.93 5.48 -9.67
C ASP A 97 20.01 6.24 -8.33
N LYS A 98 18.86 6.58 -7.76
CA LYS A 98 18.76 7.27 -6.46
C LYS A 98 18.70 6.32 -5.27
N HIS A 99 18.09 5.15 -5.47
CA HIS A 99 17.78 4.16 -4.46
C HIS A 99 18.25 2.77 -4.90
N PRO A 100 19.57 2.52 -4.96
CA PRO A 100 20.14 1.25 -5.39
C PRO A 100 19.73 0.08 -4.49
N GLU A 101 19.31 0.36 -3.25
CA GLU A 101 18.78 -0.64 -2.31
C GLU A 101 17.50 -1.34 -2.80
N LEU A 102 16.81 -0.78 -3.79
CA LEU A 102 15.61 -1.37 -4.40
C LEU A 102 15.94 -2.37 -5.53
N GLU A 103 17.23 -2.55 -5.85
CA GLU A 103 17.65 -3.51 -6.88
C GLU A 103 17.20 -4.94 -6.53
N GLY A 104 16.60 -5.63 -7.51
CA GLY A 104 16.09 -6.99 -7.33
C GLY A 104 14.73 -7.10 -6.65
N MET A 105 14.11 -5.99 -6.25
CA MET A 105 12.72 -5.98 -5.77
C MET A 105 11.72 -6.17 -6.92
N GLN A 106 10.52 -6.63 -6.58
CA GLN A 106 9.37 -6.61 -7.50
C GLN A 106 8.63 -5.28 -7.41
N TYR A 107 8.19 -4.77 -8.56
CA TYR A 107 7.45 -3.51 -8.66
C TYR A 107 6.06 -3.73 -9.24
N TYR A 108 5.01 -3.41 -8.49
CA TYR A 108 3.66 -3.39 -9.05
C TYR A 108 3.06 -1.99 -8.97
N VAL A 109 2.03 -1.77 -9.79
CA VAL A 109 1.30 -0.50 -9.85
C VAL A 109 -0.14 -0.76 -9.47
N ASN A 110 -0.68 0.09 -8.62
CA ASN A 110 -2.10 0.19 -8.36
C ASN A 110 -2.58 1.62 -8.63
N SER A 111 -3.89 1.81 -8.68
CA SER A 111 -4.50 3.10 -8.98
C SER A 111 -4.56 4.06 -7.79
N ASP A 112 -4.61 3.53 -6.56
CA ASP A 112 -4.92 4.31 -5.35
C ASP A 112 -6.16 5.22 -5.55
N ALA A 113 -7.16 4.69 -6.26
CA ALA A 113 -8.31 5.46 -6.71
C ALA A 113 -9.24 5.86 -5.55
N HIS A 114 -9.52 7.16 -5.45
CA HIS A 114 -10.45 7.75 -4.46
C HIS A 114 -11.79 8.17 -5.09
N ASP A 115 -11.93 8.03 -6.41
CA ASP A 115 -13.17 8.21 -7.16
C ASP A 115 -13.25 7.21 -8.32
N LEU A 116 -14.44 7.05 -8.90
CA LEU A 116 -14.69 6.09 -9.97
C LEU A 116 -13.91 6.39 -11.26
N TYR A 117 -13.62 7.66 -11.53
CA TYR A 117 -12.90 8.08 -12.74
C TYR A 117 -11.39 7.80 -12.65
N SER A 118 -10.88 7.66 -11.43
CA SER A 118 -9.48 7.35 -11.13
C SER A 118 -9.18 5.84 -11.16
N ILE A 119 -10.21 4.99 -11.25
CA ILE A 119 -10.01 3.55 -11.47
C ILE A 119 -9.44 3.35 -12.87
N ARG A 120 -8.17 2.97 -12.93
CA ARG A 120 -7.46 2.73 -14.19
C ARG A 120 -7.90 1.42 -14.84
N ASP A 121 -7.80 1.39 -16.17
CA ASP A 121 -7.88 0.14 -16.92
C ASP A 121 -6.75 -0.82 -16.49
N ALA A 122 -7.00 -2.12 -16.68
CA ALA A 122 -6.06 -3.18 -16.33
C ALA A 122 -4.83 -3.17 -17.27
N GLU A 123 -3.91 -2.24 -17.03
CA GLU A 123 -2.62 -2.13 -17.74
C GLU A 123 -1.54 -3.04 -17.12
N PHE A 124 -1.70 -3.35 -15.83
CA PHE A 124 -0.80 -4.21 -15.06
C PHE A 124 -1.54 -5.48 -14.64
N CYS A 125 -1.09 -6.61 -15.14
CA CYS A 125 -1.66 -7.91 -14.84
C CYS A 125 -0.67 -8.75 -14.02
N ILE A 126 -1.19 -9.53 -13.08
CA ILE A 126 -0.44 -10.57 -12.37
C ILE A 126 -0.91 -11.91 -12.92
N GLU A 127 -0.02 -12.67 -13.55
CA GLU A 127 -0.34 -14.04 -13.96
C GLU A 127 -0.31 -14.96 -12.75
N LEU A 128 -1.41 -15.67 -12.52
CA LEU A 128 -1.57 -16.58 -11.38
C LEU A 128 -2.00 -17.95 -11.88
N GLN A 129 -1.53 -19.00 -11.20
CA GLN A 129 -1.97 -20.37 -11.47
C GLN A 129 -3.48 -20.55 -11.21
N ARG A 130 -4.03 -19.77 -10.26
CA ARG A 130 -5.47 -19.72 -9.95
C ARG A 130 -5.84 -18.30 -9.47
N PRO A 131 -6.99 -17.74 -9.88
CA PRO A 131 -7.44 -16.42 -9.43
C PRO A 131 -7.99 -16.52 -8.00
N SER A 132 -7.11 -16.49 -7.01
CA SER A 132 -7.46 -16.58 -5.59
C SER A 132 -6.61 -15.63 -4.75
N ALA A 133 -7.16 -15.13 -3.64
CA ALA A 133 -6.44 -14.23 -2.74
C ALA A 133 -5.11 -14.85 -2.26
N LYS A 134 -5.10 -16.16 -1.97
CA LYS A 134 -3.89 -16.89 -1.59
C LYS A 134 -2.81 -16.84 -2.68
N ALA A 135 -3.18 -17.06 -3.94
CA ALA A 135 -2.24 -17.02 -5.05
C ALA A 135 -1.63 -15.62 -5.25
N VAL A 136 -2.43 -14.56 -5.05
CA VAL A 136 -1.94 -13.17 -5.08
C VAL A 136 -0.90 -12.94 -3.99
N ILE A 137 -1.21 -13.33 -2.74
CA ILE A 137 -0.29 -13.19 -1.60
C ILE A 137 1.01 -13.96 -1.84
N GLU A 138 0.93 -15.20 -2.33
CA GLU A 138 2.10 -16.02 -2.66
C GLU A 138 2.97 -15.40 -3.76
N ALA A 139 2.37 -14.80 -4.79
CA ALA A 139 3.10 -14.14 -5.87
C ALA A 139 3.89 -12.93 -5.36
N PHE A 140 3.28 -12.10 -4.51
CA PHE A 140 3.92 -10.96 -3.86
C PHE A 140 5.04 -11.36 -2.90
N ARG A 141 4.87 -12.48 -2.19
CA ARG A 141 5.85 -12.99 -1.22
C ARG A 141 7.07 -13.63 -1.90
N ASN A 142 6.86 -14.38 -2.98
CA ASN A 142 7.87 -15.31 -3.48
C ASN A 142 8.67 -14.84 -4.70
N GLY A 143 8.39 -13.66 -5.27
CA GLY A 143 9.08 -13.23 -6.49
C GLY A 143 8.39 -13.66 -7.79
N GLY A 144 7.08 -13.89 -7.77
CA GLY A 144 6.33 -14.52 -8.87
C GLY A 144 5.52 -13.56 -9.75
N LEU A 145 5.67 -12.24 -9.60
CA LEU A 145 4.93 -11.28 -10.42
C LEU A 145 5.49 -11.26 -11.84
N SER A 146 4.69 -11.74 -12.79
CA SER A 146 4.93 -11.52 -14.21
C SER A 146 3.93 -10.52 -14.75
N TYR A 147 4.43 -9.43 -15.31
CA TYR A 147 3.62 -8.37 -15.89
C TYR A 147 3.37 -8.63 -17.37
N ARG A 148 2.12 -8.49 -17.79
CA ARG A 148 1.80 -8.32 -19.20
C ARG A 148 1.47 -6.85 -19.41
N PHE A 149 2.39 -6.10 -20.02
CA PHE A 149 2.05 -4.78 -20.54
C PHE A 149 1.11 -4.97 -21.73
N SER A 150 -0.19 -4.71 -21.54
CA SER A 150 -1.13 -4.59 -22.66
C SER A 150 -0.90 -3.22 -23.32
N GLY A 151 0.09 -3.14 -24.21
CA GLY A 151 0.70 -1.88 -24.61
C GLY A 151 -0.25 -0.75 -25.03
N ARG A 152 0.13 0.47 -24.65
CA ARG A 152 0.38 1.61 -25.54
C ARG A 152 1.46 2.48 -24.89
N LEU A 153 2.62 2.60 -25.55
CA LEU A 153 3.52 3.76 -25.41
C LEU A 153 2.90 4.95 -26.16
#